data_AF-A0A212EP47-F1
#
_entry.id   AF-A0A212EP47-F1
#
_cell.length_a   1.000
_cell.length_b   1.000
_cell.length_c   1.000
_cell.angle_alpha   90.00
_cell.angle_beta   90.00
_cell.angle_gamma   90.00
#
_symmetry.space_group_name_H-M   'P 1'
#
loop_
_entity.id
_entity.type
_entity.pdbx_description
1 polymer ?
#
loop_
_entity_poly.entity_id
_entity_poly.type
_entity_poly.pdbx_seq_one_letter_code
_entity_poly.pdbx_strand_id
1 'polypeptide(L)'
;MNPFGIKFDIVTAKKARCLNVGPSQGADSWFPGYTWKICTCPHCGQHLGWTFERAEKTTLNKEKDNVTLFHGLILNNILGENCK
;
A
#
# COMPACT_ATOMS: atom_id res chain seq x y z
N MET A 1 -6.86 1.95 -10.79
CA MET A 1 -6.05 1.93 -12.04
C MET A 1 -4.84 2.81 -11.78
N ASN A 2 -3.64 2.40 -12.19
CA ASN A 2 -2.46 3.26 -12.08
C ASN A 2 -2.40 4.27 -13.26
N PRO A 3 -1.48 5.25 -13.26
CA PRO A 3 -1.34 6.23 -14.34
C PRO A 3 -1.08 5.63 -15.74
N PHE A 4 -0.57 4.39 -15.79
CA PHE A 4 -0.30 3.66 -17.04
C PHE A 4 -1.49 2.85 -17.54
N GLY A 5 -2.67 2.99 -16.94
CA GLY A 5 -3.88 2.28 -17.38
C GLY A 5 -4.02 0.85 -16.84
N ILE A 6 -3.10 0.38 -15.99
CA ILE A 6 -3.12 -0.98 -15.44
C ILE A 6 -4.12 -1.05 -14.28
N LYS A 7 -5.01 -2.04 -14.33
CA LYS A 7 -5.99 -2.35 -13.27
C LYS A 7 -5.40 -3.37 -12.31
N PHE A 8 -5.65 -3.17 -11.01
CA PHE A 8 -5.25 -4.07 -9.94
C PHE A 8 -6.45 -4.33 -9.05
N ASP A 9 -6.75 -5.60 -8.79
CA ASP A 9 -7.65 -5.99 -7.73
C ASP A 9 -6.88 -6.01 -6.42
N ILE A 10 -7.26 -5.13 -5.50
CA ILE A 10 -6.53 -4.94 -4.23
C ILE A 10 -7.41 -5.24 -3.03
N VAL A 11 -6.78 -5.76 -1.98
CA VAL A 11 -7.37 -5.92 -0.66
C VAL A 11 -6.59 -5.06 0.34
N THR A 12 -7.31 -4.34 1.20
CA THR A 12 -6.69 -3.53 2.25
C THR A 12 -6.49 -4.34 3.54
N ALA A 13 -5.32 -4.21 4.14
CA ALA A 13 -4.96 -4.91 5.38
C ALA A 13 -4.26 -3.97 6.37
N LYS A 14 -4.62 -4.08 7.66
CA LYS A 14 -3.98 -3.29 8.74
C LYS A 14 -2.51 -3.67 8.94
N LYS A 15 -2.16 -4.94 8.74
CA LYS A 15 -0.79 -5.45 8.88
C LYS A 15 -0.48 -6.36 7.71
N ALA A 16 0.73 -6.24 7.17
CA ALA A 16 1.30 -7.16 6.20
C ALA A 16 2.80 -7.29 6.47
N ARG A 17 3.38 -8.45 6.16
CA ARG A 17 4.83 -8.64 6.20
C ARG A 17 5.41 -8.36 4.82
N CYS A 18 5.95 -7.17 4.62
CA CYS A 18 6.66 -6.82 3.40
C CYS A 18 7.82 -5.86 3.63
N LEU A 19 8.71 -5.78 2.65
CA LEU A 19 9.80 -4.82 2.61
C LEU A 19 9.36 -3.61 1.79
N ASN A 20 9.45 -2.40 2.39
CA ASN A 20 9.14 -1.16 1.69
C ASN A 20 10.35 -0.70 0.87
N VAL A 21 10.15 -0.46 -0.43
CA VAL A 21 11.19 -0.08 -1.38
C VAL A 21 10.96 1.35 -1.86
N GLY A 22 12.01 2.17 -1.78
CA GLY A 22 12.00 3.56 -2.26
C GLY A 22 11.39 4.59 -1.29
N PRO A 23 11.40 5.88 -1.70
CA PRO A 23 10.83 6.96 -0.90
C PRO A 23 9.29 6.93 -0.91
N SER A 24 8.67 7.60 0.08
CA SER A 24 7.21 7.82 0.08
C SER A 24 6.80 8.66 -1.12
N GLN A 25 5.76 8.25 -1.83
CA GLN A 25 5.21 8.98 -2.98
C GLN A 25 3.78 9.42 -2.71
N GLY A 26 3.49 10.71 -2.91
CA GLY A 26 2.12 11.23 -2.81
C GLY A 26 1.38 11.26 -4.15
N ALA A 27 2.12 11.33 -5.26
CA ALA A 27 1.55 11.37 -6.60
C ALA A 27 0.76 10.07 -6.89
N ASP A 28 -0.38 10.21 -7.58
CA ASP A 28 -1.21 9.09 -8.05
C ASP A 28 -1.67 8.12 -6.95
N SER A 29 -1.72 8.59 -5.69
CA SER A 29 -2.25 7.81 -4.59
C SER A 29 -3.74 7.54 -4.80
N TRP A 30 -4.15 6.28 -4.66
CA TRP A 30 -5.56 5.90 -4.70
C TRP A 30 -6.33 6.30 -3.43
N PHE A 31 -5.62 6.67 -2.37
CA PHE A 31 -6.21 7.05 -1.09
C PHE A 31 -5.81 8.50 -0.78
N PRO A 32 -6.75 9.45 -0.94
CA PRO A 32 -6.49 10.85 -0.63
C PRO A 32 -5.97 11.04 0.80
N GLY A 33 -4.93 11.84 0.98
CA GLY A 33 -4.28 12.06 2.28
C GLY A 33 -3.24 11.00 2.67
N TYR A 34 -2.98 10.00 1.82
CA TYR A 34 -1.93 9.00 2.04
C TYR A 34 -0.84 9.09 0.98
N THR A 35 0.40 8.92 1.42
CA THR A 35 1.54 8.56 0.56
C THR A 35 1.63 7.04 0.47
N TRP A 36 2.27 6.53 -0.59
CA TRP A 36 2.49 5.11 -0.79
C TRP A 36 3.96 4.77 -0.99
N LYS A 37 4.34 3.54 -0.64
CA LYS A 37 5.62 2.90 -0.97
C LYS A 37 5.37 1.53 -1.57
N ILE A 38 6.29 1.08 -2.44
CA ILE A 38 6.24 -0.28 -2.98
C ILE A 38 6.52 -1.28 -1.85
N CYS A 39 5.69 -2.31 -1.74
CA CYS A 39 5.73 -3.35 -0.70
C CYS A 39 6.03 -4.71 -1.37
N THR A 40 7.16 -5.34 -1.02
CA THR A 40 7.66 -6.58 -1.67
C THR A 40 7.78 -7.78 -0.70
N CYS A 41 7.70 -9.03 -1.19
CA CYS A 41 7.95 -10.26 -0.41
C CYS A 41 9.39 -10.17 0.13
N PRO A 42 9.61 -10.19 1.45
CA PRO A 42 10.97 -10.13 2.00
C PRO A 42 11.83 -11.36 1.65
N HIS A 43 11.21 -12.42 1.13
CA HIS A 43 11.87 -13.66 0.73
C HIS A 43 12.30 -13.66 -0.74
N CYS A 44 11.35 -13.47 -1.68
CA CYS A 44 11.64 -13.53 -3.12
C CYS A 44 11.69 -12.17 -3.83
N GLY A 45 11.41 -11.07 -3.14
CA GLY A 45 11.38 -9.73 -3.73
C GLY A 45 10.17 -9.42 -4.62
N GLN A 46 9.21 -10.35 -4.77
CA GLN A 46 8.00 -10.12 -5.57
C GLN A 46 7.22 -8.91 -5.08
N HIS A 47 6.73 -8.09 -6.00
CA HIS A 47 5.85 -6.97 -5.69
C HIS A 47 4.50 -7.47 -5.15
N LEU A 48 4.20 -7.24 -3.88
CA LEU A 48 2.96 -7.65 -3.23
C LEU A 48 1.89 -6.56 -3.31
N GLY A 49 2.29 -5.30 -3.42
CA GLY A 49 1.42 -4.14 -3.54
C GLY A 49 2.08 -2.91 -2.92
N TRP A 50 1.32 -2.15 -2.13
CA TRP A 50 1.77 -0.87 -1.59
C TRP A 50 1.46 -0.71 -0.10
N THR A 51 2.36 -0.03 0.60
CA THR A 51 2.13 0.45 1.97
C THR A 51 1.69 1.90 1.90
N PHE A 52 0.54 2.21 2.48
CA PHE A 52 -0.04 3.55 2.54
C PHE A 52 0.14 4.15 3.93
N GLU A 53 0.75 5.33 3.99
CA GLU A 53 1.04 6.07 5.23
C GLU A 53 0.47 7.48 5.12
N ARG A 54 -0.21 7.94 6.17
CA ARG A 54 -0.88 9.25 6.18
C ARG A 54 0.14 10.36 5.97
N ALA A 55 -0.07 11.19 4.95
CA ALA A 55 0.71 12.40 4.71
C ALA A 55 0.29 13.43 5.77
N GLU A 56 1.10 13.64 6.82
CA GLU A 56 0.71 14.58 7.88
C GLU A 56 0.61 16.02 7.35
N LYS A 57 -0.60 16.60 7.46
CA LYS A 57 -0.91 17.98 7.89
C LYS A 57 -2.42 18.25 7.76
N THR A 58 -3.19 17.90 8.79
CA THR A 58 -4.36 18.69 9.21
C THR A 58 -4.77 18.30 10.62
N THR A 59 -4.42 19.17 11.57
CA THR A 59 -5.30 19.46 12.70
C THR A 59 -6.69 19.80 12.14
N LEU A 60 -7.75 19.46 12.90
CA LEU A 60 -9.17 19.70 12.61
C LEU A 60 -9.86 18.58 11.80
N ASN A 61 -10.09 17.43 12.44
CA ASN A 61 -11.42 16.83 12.63
C ASN A 61 -11.23 15.38 13.09
N LYS A 62 -11.63 15.10 14.34
CA LYS A 62 -11.60 13.77 14.94
C LYS A 62 -12.68 12.90 14.29
N GLU A 63 -12.42 12.36 13.11
CA GLU A 63 -13.30 11.35 12.51
C GLU A 63 -12.72 9.94 12.72
N LYS A 64 -13.38 9.25 13.67
CA LYS A 64 -13.65 7.82 13.90
C LYS A 64 -12.79 6.65 13.40
N ASP A 65 -11.71 6.82 12.65
CA ASP A 65 -10.73 5.74 12.48
C ASP A 65 -9.33 6.31 12.19
N ASN A 66 -8.47 6.35 13.21
CA ASN A 66 -7.11 6.90 13.10
C ASN A 66 -6.18 5.90 12.39
N VAL A 67 -6.51 5.49 11.17
CA VAL A 67 -5.65 4.59 10.39
C VAL A 67 -4.46 5.40 9.88
N THR A 68 -3.34 5.35 10.60
CA THR A 68 -2.10 6.02 10.20
C THR A 68 -1.36 5.27 9.09
N LEU A 69 -1.51 3.94 9.07
CA LEU A 69 -0.79 3.02 8.20
C LEU A 69 -1.67 1.83 7.83
N PHE A 70 -1.68 1.46 6.55
CA PHE A 70 -2.28 0.22 6.06
C PHE A 70 -1.59 -0.24 4.77
N HIS A 71 -1.98 -1.39 4.24
CA HIS A 71 -1.37 -1.99 3.05
C HIS A 71 -2.47 -2.30 2.03
N GLY A 72 -2.25 -1.98 0.76
CA GLY A 72 -3.06 -2.43 -0.36
C GLY A 72 -2.32 -3.53 -1.09
N LEU A 73 -2.74 -4.79 -0.91
CA LEU A 73 -2.09 -5.95 -1.49
C LEU A 73 -2.84 -6.40 -2.75
N ILE A 74 -2.10 -6.72 -3.81
CA ILE A 74 -2.65 -7.22 -5.07
C ILE A 74 -3.14 -8.66 -4.83
N LEU A 75 -4.42 -8.93 -5.07
CA LEU A 75 -5.07 -10.19 -4.73
C LEU A 75 -4.35 -11.40 -5.36
N ASN A 76 -3.95 -11.28 -6.62
CA ASN A 76 -3.26 -12.37 -7.34
C ASN A 76 -1.86 -12.67 -6.78
N ASN A 77 -1.26 -11.73 -6.03
CA ASN A 77 0.09 -11.87 -5.50
C ASN A 77 0.12 -12.41 -4.05
N ILE A 78 -1.04 -12.50 -3.39
CA ILE A 78 -1.17 -13.06 -2.03
C ILE A 78 -1.72 -14.49 -1.99
N LEU A 79 -2.36 -14.94 -3.08
CA LEU A 79 -2.91 -16.31 -3.20
C LEU A 79 -1.88 -17.33 -3.71
N GLY A 80 -0.69 -16.88 -4.07
CA GLY A 80 0.40 -17.76 -4.49
C GLY A 80 1.22 -18.23 -3.29
N GLU A 81 1.09 -19.51 -2.91
CA GLU A 81 1.93 -20.19 -1.89
C GLU A 81 3.42 -20.31 -2.27
N ASN A 82 3.94 -19.51 -3.19
CA ASN A 82 5.22 -19.76 -3.82
C ASN A 82 6.08 -18.48 -3.91
N CYS A 83 6.58 -17.97 -2.78
CA CYS A 83 7.92 -17.39 -2.78
C CYS A 83 8.86 -18.62 -2.96
N LYS A 84 9.08 -19.07 -4.21
CA LYS A 84 10.05 -20.13 -4.56
C LYS A 84 11.48 -19.64 -4.35
#